data_AF-A0A1L9B130-F1
#
_entry.id   AF-A0A1L9B130-F1
#
_cell.length_a   1.000
_cell.length_b   1.000
_cell.length_c   1.000
_cell.angle_alpha   90.00
_cell.angle_beta   90.00
_cell.angle_gamma   90.00
#
_symmetry.space_group_name_H-M   'P 1'
#
loop_
_entity.id
_entity.type
_entity.pdbx_description
1 polymer ?
#
loop_
_entity_poly.entity_id
_entity_poly.type
_entity_poly.pdbx_seq_one_letter_code
_entity_poly.pdbx_strand_id
1 'polypeptide(L)'
;MKTAGAAHWFFAKIDAIRAGAGHDAAKFEALCKDPALAREASEKFPDDPLLYQQLQAALENEIILARCGIFLTDPPFWDEL
;
A
#
# COMPACT_ATOMS: atom_id res chain seq x y z
N MET A 1 -13.21 16.65 -3.26
CA MET A 1 -13.80 15.85 -2.15
C MET A 1 -13.38 14.41 -2.41
N LYS A 2 -12.63 13.77 -1.51
CA LYS A 2 -12.22 12.37 -1.72
C LYS A 2 -13.49 11.51 -1.82
N THR A 3 -13.67 10.81 -2.94
CA THR A 3 -14.85 9.95 -3.12
C THR A 3 -14.68 8.70 -2.25
N ALA A 4 -15.80 8.11 -1.80
CA ALA A 4 -15.75 6.84 -1.08
C ALA A 4 -15.01 5.74 -1.88
N GLY A 5 -15.06 5.82 -3.22
CA GLY A 5 -14.33 4.93 -4.11
C GLY A 5 -12.80 5.07 -4.04
N ALA A 6 -12.27 6.30 -3.97
CA ALA A 6 -10.83 6.53 -3.86
C ALA A 6 -10.26 6.00 -2.54
N ALA A 7 -10.98 6.22 -1.43
CA ALA A 7 -10.61 5.69 -0.13
C ALA A 7 -10.64 4.15 -0.12
N HIS A 8 -11.68 3.53 -0.68
CA HIS A 8 -11.77 2.08 -0.76
C HIS A 8 -10.64 1.47 -1.60
N TRP A 9 -10.36 2.07 -2.76
CA TRP A 9 -9.25 1.64 -3.61
C TRP A 9 -7.90 1.76 -2.90
N PHE A 10 -7.68 2.87 -2.17
CA PHE A 10 -6.44 3.10 -1.43
C PHE A 10 -6.15 1.98 -0.43
N PHE A 11 -7.11 1.66 0.46
CA PHE A 11 -6.92 0.60 1.45
C PHE A 11 -6.80 -0.78 0.79
N ALA A 12 -7.66 -1.07 -0.20
CA ALA A 12 -7.60 -2.33 -0.94
C ALA A 12 -6.26 -2.54 -1.66
N LYS A 13 -5.60 -1.48 -2.13
CA LYS A 13 -4.28 -1.58 -2.77
C LYS A 13 -3.18 -1.89 -1.78
N ILE A 14 -3.19 -1.27 -0.60
CA ILE A 14 -2.25 -1.58 0.47
C ILE A 14 -2.37 -3.06 0.85
N ASP A 15 -3.60 -3.54 1.07
CA ASP A 15 -3.85 -4.94 1.43
C ASP A 15 -3.41 -5.91 0.32
N ALA A 16 -3.68 -5.58 -0.94
CA ALA A 16 -3.26 -6.39 -2.08
C ALA A 16 -1.72 -6.46 -2.22
N ILE A 17 -1.02 -5.34 -2.02
CA ILE A 17 0.45 -5.29 -2.06
C ILE A 17 1.03 -6.14 -0.94
N ARG A 18 0.52 -5.97 0.28
CA ARG A 18 0.91 -6.75 1.46
C ARG A 18 0.70 -8.26 1.25
N ALA A 19 -0.49 -8.67 0.82
CA ALA A 19 -0.80 -10.07 0.54
C ALA A 19 0.04 -10.64 -0.61
N GLY A 20 0.28 -9.84 -1.65
CA GLY A 20 1.13 -10.22 -2.78
C GLY A 20 2.59 -10.39 -2.38
N ALA A 21 3.10 -9.57 -1.47
CA ALA A 21 4.47 -9.64 -0.97
C ALA A 21 4.69 -10.78 0.03
N GLY A 22 3.75 -10.99 0.96
CA GLY A 22 3.99 -11.79 2.16
C GLY A 22 5.13 -11.19 3.00
N HIS A 23 5.91 -12.04 3.67
CA HIS A 23 7.07 -11.66 4.47
C HIS A 23 8.36 -11.47 3.64
N ASP A 24 8.24 -10.97 2.41
CA ASP A 24 9.37 -10.69 1.52
C ASP A 24 9.50 -9.18 1.28
N ALA A 25 10.52 -8.58 1.91
CA ALA A 25 10.78 -7.15 1.83
C ALA A 25 11.16 -6.68 0.41
N ALA A 26 11.91 -7.48 -0.34
CA ALA A 26 12.31 -7.14 -1.70
C ALA A 26 11.11 -7.18 -2.65
N LYS A 27 10.25 -8.18 -2.49
CA LYS A 27 8.99 -8.30 -3.23
C LYS A 27 8.02 -7.18 -2.86
N PHE A 28 7.91 -6.82 -1.58
CA PHE A 28 7.10 -5.69 -1.12
C PHE A 28 7.56 -4.39 -1.78
N GLU A 29 8.85 -4.09 -1.72
CA GLU A 29 9.41 -2.89 -2.33
C GLU A 29 9.20 -2.86 -3.86
N ALA A 30 9.34 -3.99 -4.54
CA ALA A 30 9.07 -4.10 -5.98
C ALA A 30 7.61 -3.80 -6.32
N LEU A 31 6.65 -4.33 -5.55
CA LEU A 31 5.22 -4.09 -5.74
C LEU A 31 4.84 -2.64 -5.45
N CYS A 32 5.40 -2.03 -4.40
CA CYS A 32 5.18 -0.62 -4.07
C CYS A 32 5.67 0.34 -5.15
N LYS A 33 6.70 -0.06 -5.91
CA LYS A 33 7.31 0.74 -6.99
C LYS A 33 6.77 0.41 -8.38
N ASP A 34 5.76 -0.44 -8.49
CA ASP A 34 5.19 -0.82 -9.78
C ASP A 34 4.54 0.41 -10.45
N PRO A 35 5.00 0.82 -11.66
CA PRO A 35 4.43 1.95 -12.39
C PRO A 35 2.94 1.75 -12.74
N ALA A 36 2.43 0.51 -12.73
CA ALA A 36 1.02 0.23 -12.93
C ALA A 36 0.13 0.88 -11.87
N LEU A 37 0.63 1.10 -10.64
CA LEU A 37 -0.12 1.76 -9.57
C LEU A 37 -0.44 3.22 -9.92
N ALA A 38 0.54 3.96 -10.45
CA ALA A 38 0.36 5.35 -10.87
C ALA A 38 -0.66 5.45 -12.00
N ARG A 39 -0.54 4.57 -13.00
CA ARG A 39 -1.48 4.51 -14.14
C ARG A 39 -2.89 4.21 -13.66
N GLU A 40 -3.07 3.16 -12.85
CA GLU A 40 -4.39 2.77 -12.34
C GLU A 40 -5.05 3.90 -11.53
N ALA A 41 -4.29 4.58 -10.66
CA ALA A 41 -4.79 5.71 -9.90
C ALA A 41 -5.28 6.86 -10.82
N SER A 42 -4.49 7.22 -11.83
CA SER A 42 -4.85 8.30 -12.76
C SER A 42 -6.05 7.96 -13.65
N GLU A 43 -6.21 6.69 -14.06
CA GLU A 43 -7.30 6.25 -14.92
C GLU A 43 -8.63 6.14 -14.15
N LYS A 44 -8.58 5.62 -12.92
CA LYS A 44 -9.80 5.43 -12.10
C LYS A 44 -10.24 6.69 -11.37
N PHE A 45 -9.28 7.55 -10.99
CA PHE A 45 -9.54 8.72 -10.16
C PHE A 45 -8.87 9.98 -10.76
N PRO A 46 -9.26 10.40 -11.98
CA PRO A 46 -8.67 11.58 -12.63
C PRO A 46 -8.89 12.87 -11.82
N ASP A 47 -9.95 12.93 -11.02
CA ASP A 47 -10.28 14.07 -10.15
C ASP A 47 -9.52 14.08 -8.81
N ASP A 48 -8.72 13.04 -8.50
CA ASP A 48 -7.89 12.95 -7.29
C ASP A 48 -6.41 12.74 -7.64
N PRO A 49 -5.72 13.77 -8.17
CA PRO A 49 -4.33 13.66 -8.63
C PRO A 49 -3.33 13.36 -7.50
N LEU A 50 -3.73 13.52 -6.24
CA LEU A 50 -2.89 13.27 -5.08
C LEU A 50 -3.01 11.83 -4.54
N LEU A 51 -3.96 11.03 -5.05
CA LEU A 51 -4.22 9.68 -4.55
C LEU A 51 -2.99 8.77 -4.62
N TYR A 52 -2.27 8.80 -5.74
CA TYR A 52 -1.04 8.01 -5.89
C TYR A 52 0.07 8.47 -4.96
N GLN A 53 0.24 9.78 -4.76
CA GLN A 53 1.25 10.33 -3.85
C GLN A 53 0.94 9.95 -2.40
N GLN A 54 -0.34 9.95 -2.02
CA GLN A 54 -0.78 9.47 -0.71
C GLN A 54 -0.49 7.98 -0.53
N LEU A 55 -0.71 7.16 -1.56
CA LEU A 55 -0.39 5.74 -1.54
C LEU A 55 1.11 5.51 -1.35
N GLN A 56 1.96 6.23 -2.10
CA GLN A 56 3.41 6.16 -1.96
C GLN A 56 3.88 6.54 -0.55
N ALA A 57 3.35 7.64 0.00
CA ALA A 57 3.69 8.08 1.35
C ALA A 57 3.30 7.07 2.44
N ALA A 58 2.17 6.37 2.27
CA ALA A 58 1.77 5.31 3.20
C ALA A 58 2.72 4.10 3.13
N LEU A 59 3.10 3.69 1.92
CA LEU A 59 3.95 2.53 1.69
C LEU A 59 5.43 2.76 2.03
N GLU A 60 5.93 4.00 1.97
CA GLU A 60 7.33 4.32 2.30
C GLU A 60 7.70 3.92 3.72
N ASN A 61 6.82 4.20 4.69
CA ASN A 61 7.01 3.78 6.07
C ASN A 61 7.05 2.24 6.20
N GLU A 62 6.18 1.53 5.46
CA GLU A 62 6.13 0.07 5.48
C GLU A 62 7.34 -0.57 4.81
N ILE A 63 7.91 0.05 3.77
CA ILE A 63 9.15 -0.43 3.13
C ILE A 63 10.29 -0.42 4.15
N ILE A 64 10.40 0.64 4.96
CA ILE A 64 11.41 0.74 6.02
C ILE A 64 11.22 -0.39 7.04
N LEU A 65 9.97 -0.63 7.48
CA LEU A 65 9.65 -1.70 8.42
C LEU A 65 9.93 -3.09 7.84
N ALA A 66 9.52 -3.35 6.59
CA ALA A 66 9.73 -4.63 5.93
C ALA A 66 11.23 -4.95 5.79
N ARG A 67 12.08 -3.96 5.49
CA ARG A 67 13.54 -4.11 5.47
C ARG A 67 14.13 -4.47 6.85
N CYS A 68 13.44 -4.13 7.93
CA CYS A 68 13.76 -4.54 9.29
C CYS A 68 13.13 -5.90 9.69
N GLY A 69 12.43 -6.58 8.77
CA GLY A 69 11.72 -7.83 9.04
C GLY A 69 10.39 -7.66 9.77
N ILE A 70 9.84 -6.44 9.82
CA ILE A 70 8.57 -6.14 10.47
C ILE A 70 7.49 -6.00 9.38
N PHE A 71 6.45 -6.82 9.46
CA PHE A 71 5.37 -6.85 8.47
C PHE A 71 4.03 -6.56 9.13
N LEU A 72 3.34 -5.51 8.64
CA LEU A 72 2.05 -5.08 9.20
C LEU A 72 0.87 -5.99 8.80
N THR A 73 1.15 -7.13 8.16
CA THR A 73 0.20 -8.21 7.91
C THR A 73 -0.01 -9.11 9.11
N ASP A 74 0.92 -9.11 10.06
CA ASP A 74 0.82 -9.95 11.23
C ASP A 74 -0.30 -9.43 12.14
N PRO A 75 -1.11 -10.32 12.75
CA PRO A 75 -2.08 -9.90 13.73
C PRO A 75 -1.35 -9.07 14.80
N PRO A 76 -1.98 -8.00 15.32
CA PRO A 76 -1.35 -7.19 16.34
C PRO A 76 -0.97 -8.11 17.50
N PHE A 77 0.29 -8.02 17.95
CA PHE A 77 0.84 -8.85 19.03
C PHE A 77 0.03 -8.77 20.35
N TRP A 78 -0.89 -7.80 20.47
CA TRP A 78 -1.81 -7.65 21.59
C TRP A 78 -3.00 -8.61 21.56
N ASP A 79 -3.28 -9.28 20.44
CA ASP A 79 -4.34 -10.29 20.36
C ASP A 79 -3.95 -11.61 21.08
N GLU A 80 -2.68 -11.75 21.48
CA GLU A 80 -2.13 -12.92 22.19
C GLU A 80 -1.79 -12.65 23.67
N LEU A 81 -2.08 -11.45 24.21
CA LEU A 81 -1.82 -11.04 25.60
C LEU A 81 -3.11 -10.96 26.44
#